data_AF-A0A0R3X1C6-F1
#
_entry.id   AF-A0A0R3X1C6-F1
#
_cell.length_a   1.000
_cell.length_b   1.000
_cell.length_c   1.000
_cell.angle_alpha   90.00
_cell.angle_beta   90.00
_cell.angle_gamma   90.00
#
_symmetry.space_group_name_H-M   'P 1'
#
loop_
_entity.id
_entity.type
_entity.pdbx_description
1 polymer ?
#
loop_
_entity_poly.entity_id
_entity_poly.type
_entity_poly.pdbx_seq_one_letter_code
_entity_poly.pdbx_strand_id
1 'polypeptide(L)'
;MDDVLSRYIQKVFSSWTVLRIAEQQRSGGMDTPEKIRNLVTYIMGQLARQMRPDDIAECLDEYLSRVLNIVCEDDSQFDVADLIHEAYSLHLDGKVDRIIELTAKVPPGCDLTSCSLQVACDESEPSSPSEGDDDDGDDDDSNDLDDDPHPL
;
A
#
# COMPACT_ATOMS: atom_id res chain seq x y z
N MET A 1 20.73 -3.96 -15.73
CA MET A 1 20.20 -5.09 -16.49
C MET A 1 18.88 -4.64 -17.05
N ASP A 2 18.90 -4.19 -18.30
CA ASP A 2 17.71 -3.74 -19.01
C ASP A 2 17.02 -4.94 -19.65
N ASP A 3 16.28 -5.67 -18.84
CA ASP A 3 15.46 -6.77 -19.32
C ASP A 3 14.15 -6.24 -19.94
N VAL A 4 13.73 -6.83 -21.06
CA VAL A 4 12.54 -6.38 -21.81
C VAL A 4 11.26 -6.55 -21.00
N LEU A 5 11.17 -7.61 -20.18
CA LEU A 5 10.04 -7.82 -19.28
C LEU A 5 10.01 -6.76 -18.18
N SER A 6 11.16 -6.45 -17.58
CA SER A 6 11.26 -5.39 -16.56
C SER A 6 10.76 -4.04 -17.10
N ARG A 7 11.13 -3.69 -18.33
CA ARG A 7 10.63 -2.46 -19.00
C ARG A 7 9.12 -2.50 -19.25
N TYR A 8 8.58 -3.65 -19.64
CA TYR A 8 7.14 -3.84 -19.80
C TYR A 8 6.40 -3.64 -18.47
N ILE A 9 6.85 -4.29 -17.40
CA ILE A 9 6.26 -4.16 -16.05
C ILE A 9 6.31 -2.70 -15.59
N GLN A 10 7.44 -2.03 -15.77
CA GLN A 10 7.57 -0.60 -15.45
C GLN A 10 6.57 0.24 -16.23
N LYS A 11 6.32 -0.08 -17.50
CA LYS A 11 5.34 0.61 -18.34
C LYS A 11 3.92 0.38 -17.85
N VAL A 12 3.54 -0.85 -17.49
CA VAL A 12 2.24 -1.19 -16.89
C VAL A 12 2.02 -0.39 -15.61
N PHE A 13 2.98 -0.40 -14.68
CA PHE A 13 2.90 0.37 -13.43
C PHE A 13 2.80 1.88 -13.64
N SER A 14 3.49 2.41 -14.65
CA SER A 14 3.38 3.83 -15.01
C SER A 14 2.03 4.23 -15.63
N SER A 15 1.22 3.25 -16.02
CA SER A 15 -0.13 3.45 -16.55
C SER A 15 -1.21 3.21 -15.49
N TRP A 16 -0.91 2.35 -14.51
CA TRP A 16 -1.85 1.95 -13.47
C TRP A 16 -2.20 3.13 -12.54
N THR A 17 -3.47 3.53 -12.58
CA THR A 17 -3.97 4.72 -11.87
C THR A 17 -3.68 4.70 -10.37
N VAL A 18 -3.81 3.53 -9.72
CA VAL A 18 -3.58 3.37 -8.27
C VAL A 18 -2.16 3.81 -7.88
N LEU A 19 -1.14 3.33 -8.58
CA LEU A 19 0.26 3.70 -8.31
C LEU A 19 0.57 5.17 -8.63
N ARG A 20 -0.13 5.75 -9.60
CA ARG A 20 0.09 7.16 -9.96
C ARG A 20 -0.53 8.09 -8.92
N ILE A 21 -1.72 7.74 -8.42
CA ILE A 21 -2.33 8.40 -7.26
C ILE A 21 -1.41 8.25 -6.05
N ALA A 22 -0.89 7.04 -5.81
CA ALA A 22 0.07 6.75 -4.73
C ALA A 22 1.26 7.72 -4.75
N GLU A 23 1.88 7.85 -5.92
CA GLU A 23 3.06 8.69 -6.14
C GLU A 23 2.77 10.17 -5.92
N GLN A 24 1.64 10.66 -6.42
CA GLN A 24 1.21 12.05 -6.28
C GLN A 24 0.91 12.41 -4.83
N GLN A 25 0.27 11.50 -4.09
CA GLN A 25 -0.13 11.72 -2.69
C GLN A 25 0.98 11.44 -1.68
N ARG A 26 2.09 10.81 -2.09
CA ARG A 26 3.10 10.29 -1.15
C ARG A 26 2.49 9.33 -0.12
N SER A 27 1.57 8.50 -0.56
CA SER A 27 0.80 7.54 0.28
C SER A 27 1.68 6.70 1.21
N GLY A 28 2.83 6.23 0.74
CA GLY A 28 3.83 5.51 1.52
C GLY A 28 4.95 6.37 2.13
N GLY A 29 4.81 7.70 2.17
CA GLY A 29 5.83 8.65 2.61
C GLY A 29 6.60 9.32 1.47
N MET A 30 7.59 10.16 1.81
CA MET A 30 8.37 10.94 0.83
C MET A 30 9.13 10.05 -0.18
N ASP A 31 9.47 8.84 0.24
CA ASP A 31 10.15 7.79 -0.53
C ASP A 31 9.20 6.95 -1.41
N THR A 32 7.91 7.29 -1.49
CA THR A 32 6.93 6.60 -2.36
C THR A 32 7.42 6.37 -3.80
N PRO A 33 8.04 7.34 -4.51
CA PRO A 33 8.58 7.09 -5.85
C PRO A 33 9.66 5.99 -5.88
N GLU A 34 10.47 5.90 -4.83
CA GLU A 34 11.50 4.86 -4.72
C GLU A 34 10.86 3.49 -4.46
N LYS A 35 9.87 3.42 -3.57
CA LYS A 35 9.07 2.22 -3.33
C LYS A 35 8.41 1.70 -4.62
N ILE A 36 7.79 2.58 -5.41
CA ILE A 36 7.19 2.20 -6.71
C ILE A 36 8.26 1.66 -7.69
N ARG A 37 9.47 2.21 -7.69
CA ARG A 37 10.57 1.64 -8.49
C ARG A 37 11.00 0.26 -7.99
N ASN A 38 11.08 0.10 -6.67
CA ASN A 38 11.45 -1.16 -6.02
C ASN A 38 10.39 -2.26 -6.24
N LEU A 39 9.13 -1.89 -6.45
CA LEU A 39 8.05 -2.82 -6.80
C LEU A 39 8.36 -3.63 -8.07
N VAL A 40 8.98 -3.03 -9.09
CA VAL A 40 9.39 -3.75 -10.31
C VAL A 40 10.35 -4.89 -9.98
N THR A 41 11.38 -4.60 -9.17
CA THR A 41 12.35 -5.61 -8.74
C THR A 41 11.70 -6.68 -7.85
N TYR A 42 10.81 -6.28 -6.96
CA TYR A 42 10.07 -7.20 -6.10
C TYR A 42 9.23 -8.18 -6.93
N ILE A 43 8.44 -7.69 -7.88
CA ILE A 43 7.59 -8.55 -8.72
C ILE A 43 8.42 -9.44 -9.63
N MET A 44 9.52 -8.95 -10.23
CA MET A 44 10.45 -9.80 -10.97
C MET A 44 10.98 -10.97 -10.12
N GLY A 45 11.24 -10.73 -8.84
CA GLY A 45 11.64 -11.78 -7.89
C GLY A 45 10.51 -12.77 -7.58
N GLN A 46 9.26 -12.32 -7.52
CA GLN A 46 8.10 -13.20 -7.28
C GLN A 46 7.74 -14.02 -8.51
N LEU A 47 7.87 -13.50 -9.73
CA LEU A 47 7.61 -14.25 -10.97
C LEU A 47 8.47 -15.50 -11.10
N ALA A 48 9.70 -15.47 -10.58
CA ALA A 48 10.56 -16.65 -10.53
C ALA A 48 10.07 -17.75 -9.56
N ARG A 49 9.15 -17.41 -8.64
CA ARG A 49 8.66 -18.29 -7.56
C ARG A 49 7.18 -18.64 -7.70
N GLN A 50 6.40 -17.78 -8.34
CA GLN A 50 4.95 -17.88 -8.49
C GLN A 50 4.60 -17.74 -9.97
N MET A 51 3.72 -18.62 -10.46
CA MET A 51 3.32 -18.64 -11.87
C MET A 51 1.85 -18.35 -12.11
N ARG A 52 1.00 -18.23 -11.08
CA ARG A 52 -0.42 -17.94 -11.32
C ARG A 52 -0.65 -16.43 -11.21
N PRO A 53 -1.53 -15.86 -12.04
CA PRO A 53 -1.88 -14.45 -11.95
C PRO A 53 -2.46 -14.09 -10.57
N ASP A 54 -3.26 -14.98 -9.96
CA ASP A 54 -3.82 -14.74 -8.62
C ASP A 54 -2.74 -14.52 -7.55
N ASP A 55 -1.68 -15.34 -7.58
CA ASP A 55 -0.57 -15.21 -6.62
C ASP A 55 0.18 -13.87 -6.80
N ILE A 56 0.32 -13.42 -8.05
CA ILE A 56 0.92 -12.12 -8.39
C ILE A 56 0.02 -10.98 -7.90
N ALA A 57 -1.29 -11.09 -8.08
CA ALA A 57 -2.27 -10.11 -7.61
C ALA A 57 -2.23 -9.98 -6.08
N GLU A 58 -2.14 -11.11 -5.35
CA GLU A 58 -1.95 -11.11 -3.90
C GLU A 58 -0.65 -10.41 -3.50
N CYS A 59 0.45 -10.66 -4.21
CA CYS A 59 1.73 -9.95 -3.97
C CYS A 59 1.63 -8.43 -4.23
N LEU A 60 0.87 -8.03 -5.25
CA LEU A 60 0.63 -6.62 -5.55
C LEU A 60 -0.19 -5.98 -4.42
N ASP A 61 -1.27 -6.61 -3.98
CA ASP A 61 -2.12 -6.12 -2.90
C ASP A 61 -1.36 -6.02 -1.55
N GLU A 62 -0.56 -7.03 -1.22
CA GLU A 62 0.30 -6.99 -0.04
C GLU A 62 1.31 -5.83 -0.11
N TYR A 63 1.86 -5.54 -1.28
CA TYR A 63 2.79 -4.43 -1.45
C TYR A 63 2.08 -3.07 -1.37
N LEU A 64 0.94 -2.93 -2.03
CA LEU A 64 0.11 -1.73 -1.99
C LEU A 64 -0.26 -1.39 -0.55
N SER A 65 -0.77 -2.36 0.21
CA SER A 65 -1.21 -2.16 1.59
C SER A 65 -0.05 -1.95 2.55
N ARG A 66 0.96 -2.83 2.57
CA ARG A 66 2.02 -2.79 3.59
C ARG A 66 3.11 -1.76 3.33
N VAL A 67 3.40 -1.46 2.06
CA VAL A 67 4.54 -0.60 1.68
C VAL A 67 4.09 0.78 1.23
N LEU A 68 2.99 0.84 0.49
CA LEU A 68 2.45 2.09 -0.06
C LEU A 68 1.27 2.64 0.74
N ASN A 69 0.77 1.92 1.76
CA ASN A 69 -0.38 2.32 2.55
C ASN A 69 -1.63 2.60 1.69
N ILE A 70 -1.89 1.72 0.74
CA ILE A 70 -3.02 1.79 -0.20
C ILE A 70 -3.86 0.53 -0.10
N VAL A 71 -5.17 0.72 -0.07
CA VAL A 71 -6.14 -0.36 -0.28
C VAL A 71 -6.65 -0.25 -1.71
N CYS A 72 -6.51 -1.34 -2.49
CA CYS A 72 -6.99 -1.40 -3.85
C CYS A 72 -8.44 -1.92 -3.86
N GLU A 73 -9.42 -1.02 -3.95
CA GLU A 73 -10.85 -1.39 -3.86
C GLU A 73 -11.48 -1.78 -5.21
N ASP A 74 -10.83 -1.44 -6.33
CA ASP A 74 -11.37 -1.62 -7.67
C ASP A 74 -10.94 -2.92 -8.35
N ASP A 75 -10.28 -3.82 -7.61
CA ASP A 75 -9.77 -5.11 -8.09
C ASP A 75 -8.78 -5.02 -9.27
N SER A 76 -8.28 -3.82 -9.58
CA SER A 76 -7.39 -3.59 -10.72
C SER A 76 -6.03 -4.30 -10.59
N GLN A 77 -5.66 -4.77 -9.40
CA GLN A 77 -4.49 -5.61 -9.16
C GLN A 77 -4.55 -6.95 -9.91
N PHE A 78 -5.76 -7.49 -10.14
CA PHE A 78 -5.93 -8.74 -10.89
C PHE A 78 -5.66 -8.53 -12.38
N ASP A 79 -6.22 -7.47 -12.97
CA ASP A 79 -5.96 -7.11 -14.37
C ASP A 79 -4.46 -6.83 -14.61
N VAL A 80 -3.81 -6.13 -13.68
CA VAL A 80 -2.37 -5.87 -13.74
C VAL A 80 -1.57 -7.16 -13.63
N ALA A 81 -1.96 -8.07 -12.75
CA ALA A 81 -1.31 -9.36 -12.60
C ALA A 81 -1.42 -10.21 -13.87
N ASP A 82 -2.58 -10.23 -14.53
CA ASP A 82 -2.78 -10.92 -15.81
C ASP A 82 -1.87 -10.38 -16.91
N LEU A 83 -1.75 -9.05 -17.02
CA LEU A 83 -0.85 -8.40 -17.98
C LEU A 83 0.61 -8.79 -17.75
N ILE A 84 1.05 -8.77 -16.48
CA ILE A 84 2.42 -9.14 -16.10
C ILE A 84 2.67 -10.63 -16.39
N HIS A 85 1.70 -11.49 -16.06
CA HIS A 85 1.79 -12.93 -16.29
C HIS A 85 1.84 -13.27 -17.79
N GLU A 86 1.03 -12.61 -18.64
CA GLU A 86 1.10 -12.77 -20.10
C GLU A 86 2.51 -12.46 -20.62
N ALA A 87 3.07 -11.32 -20.22
CA ALA A 87 4.42 -10.93 -20.64
C ALA A 87 5.50 -11.88 -20.11
N TYR A 88 5.34 -12.39 -18.89
CA TYR A 88 6.26 -13.38 -18.32
C TYR A 88 6.22 -14.71 -19.07
N SER A 89 5.04 -15.21 -19.42
CA SER A 89 4.90 -16.41 -20.25
C SER A 89 5.57 -16.24 -21.62
N LEU A 90 5.40 -15.08 -22.26
CA LEU A 90 6.09 -14.75 -23.51
C LEU A 90 7.61 -14.68 -23.34
N HIS A 91 8.08 -14.19 -22.19
CA HIS A 91 9.50 -14.12 -21.87
C HIS A 91 10.11 -15.52 -21.74
N LEU A 92 9.43 -16.44 -21.05
CA LEU A 92 9.83 -17.84 -20.93
C LEU A 92 9.86 -18.56 -22.29
N ASP A 93 8.93 -18.21 -23.18
CA ASP A 93 8.88 -18.71 -24.57
C ASP A 93 9.93 -18.08 -25.49
N GLY A 94 10.71 -17.09 -25.02
CA GLY A 94 11.67 -16.34 -25.84
C GLY A 94 11.04 -15.40 -26.87
N LYS A 95 9.75 -15.09 -26.76
CA LYS A 95 8.98 -14.24 -27.70
C LYS A 95 9.14 -12.76 -27.37
N VAL A 96 10.39 -12.28 -27.39
CA VAL A 96 10.75 -10.90 -27.01
C VAL A 96 10.03 -9.84 -27.84
N ASP A 97 9.90 -10.06 -29.16
CA ASP A 97 9.21 -9.12 -30.05
C ASP A 97 7.76 -8.86 -29.64
N ARG A 98 7.08 -9.90 -29.13
CA ARG A 98 5.70 -9.77 -28.69
C ARG A 98 5.58 -8.91 -27.43
N ILE A 99 6.55 -8.99 -26.51
CA ILE A 99 6.58 -8.14 -25.31
C ILE A 99 6.80 -6.68 -25.70
N ILE A 100 7.62 -6.42 -26.72
CA ILE A 100 7.83 -5.06 -27.25
C ILE A 100 6.52 -4.52 -27.85
N GLU A 101 5.79 -5.33 -28.62
CA GLU A 101 4.46 -4.96 -29.13
C GLU A 101 3.46 -4.67 -28.02
N LEU A 102 3.43 -5.50 -26.97
CA LEU A 102 2.57 -5.27 -25.80
C LEU A 102 2.94 -3.96 -25.11
N THR A 103 4.23 -3.69 -24.93
CA THR A 103 4.74 -2.44 -24.33
C THR A 103 4.23 -1.22 -25.08
N ALA A 104 4.22 -1.27 -26.42
CA ALA A 104 3.73 -0.18 -27.27
C ALA A 104 2.20 0.03 -27.17
N LYS A 105 1.45 -1.01 -26.78
CA LYS A 105 -0.01 -0.96 -26.61
C LYS A 105 -0.45 -0.49 -25.23
N VAL A 106 0.45 -0.50 -24.24
CA VAL A 106 0.11 0.01 -22.89
C VAL A 106 -0.18 1.51 -23.00
N PRO A 107 -1.42 1.94 -22.67
CA PRO A 107 -1.79 3.33 -22.78
C PRO A 107 -0.93 4.21 -21.85
N PRO A 108 -0.70 5.49 -22.21
CA PRO A 108 -0.17 6.43 -21.24
C PRO A 108 -1.15 6.58 -20.07
N GLY A 109 -0.65 6.81 -18.87
CA GLY A 109 -1.51 7.12 -17.73
C GLY A 109 -2.32 8.40 -17.97
N CYS A 110 -3.57 8.42 -17.48
CA CYS A 110 -4.48 9.57 -17.56
C CYS A 110 -3.96 10.84 -16.86
N ASP A 111 -4.34 12.04 -17.28
CA ASP A 111 -3.93 13.26 -16.56
C ASP A 111 -4.64 13.37 -15.19
N LEU A 112 -3.86 13.42 -14.11
CA LEU A 112 -4.38 13.52 -12.73
C LEU A 112 -4.47 14.98 -12.23
N THR A 113 -4.07 15.97 -13.03
CA THR A 113 -4.10 17.40 -12.64
C THR A 113 -5.51 17.91 -12.35
N SER A 114 -6.53 17.32 -12.99
CA SER A 114 -7.94 17.64 -12.77
C SER A 114 -8.58 16.82 -11.64
N CYS A 115 -7.90 15.79 -11.15
CA CYS A 115 -8.30 15.04 -9.96
C CYS A 115 -7.83 15.81 -8.71
N SER A 116 -8.50 16.93 -8.43
CA SER A 116 -8.32 17.67 -7.18
C SER A 116 -8.77 16.80 -6.03
N LEU A 117 -7.81 16.17 -5.35
CA LEU A 117 -8.10 15.36 -4.18
C LEU A 117 -8.40 16.29 -3.01
N GLN A 118 -9.61 16.15 -2.46
CA GLN A 118 -9.90 16.68 -1.13
C GLN A 118 -9.07 15.86 -0.15
N VAL A 119 -7.96 16.43 0.30
CA VAL A 119 -7.21 15.90 1.43
C VAL A 119 -8.15 15.99 2.63
N ALA A 120 -8.81 14.90 2.97
CA ALA A 120 -9.26 14.70 4.35
C ALA A 120 -7.98 14.55 5.16
N CYS A 121 -7.41 15.69 5.55
CA CYS A 121 -6.52 15.71 6.68
C CYS A 121 -7.36 15.15 7.82
N ASP A 122 -7.09 13.91 8.20
CA ASP A 122 -7.40 13.46 9.55
C ASP A 122 -6.73 14.50 10.46
N GLU A 123 -7.53 15.43 10.97
CA GLU A 123 -7.12 16.37 12.00
C GLU A 123 -6.64 15.50 13.14
N SER A 124 -5.31 15.33 13.21
CA SER A 124 -4.65 14.97 14.44
C SER A 124 -5.10 16.01 15.45
N GLU A 125 -6.00 15.58 16.34
CA GLU A 125 -6.54 16.29 17.49
C GLU A 125 -5.51 17.31 18.02
N PRO A 126 -5.87 18.60 18.15
CA PRO A 126 -4.95 19.56 18.73
C PRO A 126 -4.62 19.10 20.15
N SER A 127 -3.34 18.81 20.37
CA SER A 127 -2.78 18.62 21.71
C SER A 127 -3.25 19.78 22.58
N SER A 128 -4.15 19.48 23.52
CA SER A 128 -4.63 20.45 24.48
C SER A 128 -3.46 20.92 25.34
N PRO A 129 -3.28 22.23 25.54
CA PRO A 129 -2.24 22.74 26.42
C PRO A 129 -2.56 22.31 27.86
N SER A 130 -1.55 21.73 28.48
CA SER A 130 -1.47 21.41 29.90
C SER A 130 -1.47 22.71 30.71
N GLU A 131 -2.64 23.09 31.23
CA GLU A 131 -2.75 24.07 32.30
C GLU A 131 -2.77 23.29 33.62
N GLY A 132 -1.67 23.35 34.36
CA GLY A 132 -1.64 22.89 35.75
C GLY A 132 -2.32 23.90 36.67
N ASP A 133 -3.09 23.40 37.63
CA ASP A 133 -3.23 24.04 38.94
C ASP A 133 -3.58 22.96 39.98
N ASP A 134 -2.79 22.96 41.04
CA ASP A 134 -2.78 22.08 42.19
C ASP A 134 -4.02 22.23 43.08
N ASP A 135 -4.55 21.12 43.64
CA ASP A 135 -5.02 21.12 45.04
C ASP A 135 -4.98 19.69 45.61
N ASP A 136 -3.98 19.45 46.46
CA ASP A 136 -3.78 18.27 47.29
C ASP A 136 -4.86 18.21 48.39
N GLY A 137 -5.80 17.27 48.26
CA GLY A 137 -6.73 16.90 49.33
C GLY A 137 -6.32 15.59 49.99
N ASP A 138 -5.39 15.68 50.95
CA ASP A 138 -4.92 14.56 51.78
C ASP A 138 -5.82 14.33 53.01
N ASP A 139 -6.41 13.13 53.03
CA ASP A 139 -6.57 12.16 54.13
C ASP A 139 -7.43 12.40 55.40
N ASP A 140 -7.79 11.22 55.95
CA ASP A 140 -8.26 10.84 57.29
C ASP A 140 -9.77 10.58 57.47
N ASP A 141 -10.27 9.35 57.25
CA ASP A 141 -10.18 8.11 58.05
C ASP A 141 -11.35 7.97 59.03
N SER A 142 -12.03 6.81 58.96
CA SER A 142 -12.71 6.08 60.06
C SER A 142 -13.66 5.04 59.46
N ASN A 143 -13.10 3.91 59.05
CA ASN A 143 -13.85 2.66 58.88
C ASN A 143 -14.09 2.05 60.26
N ASP A 144 -15.29 2.22 60.82
CA ASP A 144 -15.67 1.55 62.06
C ASP A 144 -16.01 0.08 61.78
N LEU A 145 -15.20 -0.79 62.39
CA LEU A 145 -15.32 -2.23 62.43
C LEU A 145 -16.04 -2.62 63.73
N ASP A 146 -17.29 -3.06 63.64
CA ASP A 146 -17.98 -3.88 64.66
C ASP A 146 -18.38 -5.20 63.97
N ASP A 147 -17.65 -6.31 64.11
CA ASP A 147 -17.65 -7.29 65.22
C ASP A 147 -19.06 -7.85 65.51
N ASP A 148 -19.49 -8.92 64.81
CA ASP A 148 -19.51 -10.35 65.25
C ASP A 148 -20.95 -10.78 65.69
N PRO A 149 -21.38 -12.07 65.80
CA PRO A 149 -20.92 -13.35 65.24
C PRO A 149 -21.99 -14.11 64.40
N HIS A 150 -21.55 -15.14 63.69
CA HIS A 150 -22.37 -16.29 63.25
C HIS A 150 -23.05 -17.01 64.43
N PRO A 151 -24.20 -17.67 64.22
CA PRO A 151 -24.13 -19.13 64.32
C PRO A 151 -25.06 -19.93 63.38
N LEU A 152 -24.47 -21.04 62.90
CA LEU A 152 -25.01 -22.38 62.58
C LEU A 152 -26.32 -22.52 61.79
#